data_AF-A0A4U7EYH3-F1
#
_entry.id   AF-A0A4U7EYH3-F1
#
_cell.length_a   1.000
_cell.length_b   1.000
_cell.length_c   1.000
_cell.angle_alpha   90.00
_cell.angle_beta   90.00
_cell.angle_gamma   90.00
#
_symmetry.space_group_name_H-M   'P 1'
#
loop_
_entity.id
_entity.type
_entity.pdbx_description
1 polymer ?
#
loop_
_entity_poly.entity_id
_entity_poly.type
_entity_poly.pdbx_seq_one_letter_code
_entity_poly.pdbx_strand_id
1 'polypeptide(L)'
;AATSQLEDLIYVQASYPHAARTALYERLSDAGPGDVDNVWLCNSGTEANEAALKFARHATGREKIVATTQGFHGRTMGALATTWKGKYKQGFEPLAGGVEFVEYGDEEAIREAVGDETAAVILEPLQGEGGINPAPTAYLQSVREATEETGAAMILDEIQTGLGRTGSLWAAETHDVVPDVLTTAKGLGSGLPIGATLCRDWIAEDAGNHGSTFSGGPVVSA
;
A
#
# COMPACT_ATOMS: atom_id res chain seq x y z
N ALA A 1 7.94 23.90 -8.72
CA ALA A 1 8.62 23.43 -7.50
C ALA A 1 9.87 22.63 -7.88
N ALA A 2 9.72 21.47 -8.54
CA ALA A 2 10.84 20.62 -9.02
C ALA A 2 12.06 21.35 -9.63
N THR A 3 11.89 22.28 -10.58
CA THR A 3 13.04 23.00 -11.19
C THR A 3 13.84 23.81 -10.16
N SER A 4 13.15 24.54 -9.27
CA SER A 4 13.82 25.30 -8.21
C SER A 4 14.54 24.39 -7.23
N GLN A 5 13.96 23.22 -6.91
CA GLN A 5 14.60 22.25 -6.03
C GLN A 5 15.82 21.58 -6.69
N LEU A 6 15.77 21.32 -8.01
CA LEU A 6 16.89 20.80 -8.79
C LEU A 6 18.10 21.73 -8.78
N GLU A 7 17.87 23.04 -8.85
CA GLU A 7 18.92 24.06 -8.81
C GLU A 7 19.58 24.17 -7.41
N ASP A 8 18.81 23.88 -6.36
CA ASP A 8 19.25 23.96 -4.97
C ASP A 8 19.94 22.68 -4.48
N LEU A 9 19.21 21.56 -4.49
CA LEU A 9 19.68 20.27 -3.97
C LEU A 9 18.98 19.12 -4.70
N ILE A 10 19.75 18.34 -5.45
CA ILE A 10 19.23 17.22 -6.25
C ILE A 10 19.03 15.98 -5.38
N TYR A 11 19.99 15.69 -4.50
CA TYR A 11 20.02 14.47 -3.72
C TYR A 11 20.59 14.72 -2.33
N VAL A 12 19.92 14.13 -1.35
CA VAL A 12 20.46 13.86 -0.03
C VAL A 12 19.87 12.54 0.44
N GLN A 13 20.68 11.71 1.11
CA GLN A 13 20.22 10.43 1.63
C GLN A 13 19.14 10.64 2.71
N ALA A 14 18.18 9.72 2.82
CA ALA A 14 16.98 9.86 3.62
C ALA A 14 17.20 10.09 5.14
N SER A 15 18.37 9.79 5.69
CA SER A 15 18.74 10.03 7.09
C SER A 15 19.05 11.50 7.38
N TYR A 16 19.24 12.34 6.38
CA TYR A 16 19.49 13.77 6.55
C TYR A 16 18.21 14.57 6.28
N PRO A 17 17.74 15.41 7.22
CA PRO A 17 16.50 16.15 7.05
C PRO A 17 16.58 17.15 5.89
N HIS A 18 15.45 17.36 5.21
CA HIS A 18 15.27 18.42 4.22
C HIS A 18 13.82 18.89 4.21
N ALA A 19 13.62 20.20 4.10
CA ALA A 19 12.32 20.86 4.20
C ALA A 19 11.27 20.33 3.20
N ALA A 20 11.65 20.03 1.95
CA ALA A 20 10.69 19.52 0.97
C ALA A 20 10.14 18.15 1.38
N ARG A 21 11.00 17.26 1.89
CA ARG A 21 10.57 15.94 2.38
C ARG A 21 9.71 16.08 3.63
N THR A 22 10.09 16.93 4.58
CA THR A 22 9.28 17.20 5.78
C THR A 22 7.88 17.71 5.43
N ALA A 23 7.79 18.69 4.53
CA ALA A 23 6.50 19.22 4.09
C ALA A 23 5.65 18.17 3.37
N LEU A 24 6.27 17.25 2.60
CA LEU A 24 5.54 16.14 1.99
C LEU A 24 5.04 15.14 3.04
N TYR A 25 5.85 14.81 4.05
CA TYR A 25 5.41 13.95 5.16
C TYR A 25 4.20 14.53 5.86
N GLU A 26 4.24 15.81 6.25
CA GLU A 26 3.12 16.50 6.92
C GLU A 26 1.86 16.46 6.05
N ARG A 27 1.97 16.78 4.76
CA ARG A 27 0.83 16.77 3.83
C ARG A 27 0.21 15.39 3.64
N LEU A 28 1.04 14.34 3.55
CA LEU A 28 0.54 12.98 3.41
C LEU A 28 -0.08 12.48 4.71
N SER A 29 0.52 12.83 5.85
CA SER A 29 -0.01 12.53 7.19
C SER A 29 -1.40 13.16 7.37
N ASP A 30 -1.52 14.45 7.10
CA ASP A 30 -2.80 15.19 7.16
C ASP A 30 -3.84 14.67 6.16
N ALA A 31 -3.39 14.15 5.02
CA ALA A 31 -4.25 13.60 3.98
C ALA A 31 -4.67 12.15 4.23
N GLY A 32 -4.04 11.44 5.17
CA GLY A 32 -4.34 10.04 5.45
C GLY A 32 -5.80 9.83 5.88
N PRO A 33 -6.46 8.72 5.51
CA PRO A 33 -7.80 8.44 5.99
C PRO A 33 -7.77 8.11 7.48
N GLY A 34 -8.59 8.79 8.29
CA GLY A 34 -8.67 8.53 9.74
C GLY A 34 -7.34 8.79 10.45
N ASP A 35 -6.81 7.75 11.09
CA ASP A 35 -5.56 7.71 11.86
C ASP A 35 -4.44 6.95 11.11
N VAL A 36 -4.49 6.94 9.77
CA VAL A 36 -3.48 6.33 8.90
C VAL A 36 -2.47 7.42 8.48
N ASP A 37 -1.66 7.87 9.43
CA ASP A 37 -0.91 9.14 9.35
C ASP A 37 0.63 8.98 9.44
N ASN A 38 1.14 7.77 9.69
CA ASN A 38 2.58 7.48 9.65
C ASN A 38 3.03 7.19 8.21
N VAL A 39 3.96 8.01 7.69
CA VAL A 39 4.32 8.00 6.27
C VAL A 39 5.72 7.44 6.02
N TRP A 40 5.82 6.47 5.12
CA TRP A 40 7.08 6.04 4.51
C TRP A 40 7.10 6.35 3.01
N LEU A 41 8.20 6.90 2.50
CA LEU A 41 8.35 7.28 1.09
C LEU A 41 9.24 6.30 0.32
N CYS A 42 8.92 6.09 -0.96
CA CYS A 42 9.67 5.24 -1.88
C CYS A 42 9.57 5.73 -3.32
N ASN A 43 9.96 4.91 -4.28
CA ASN A 43 10.16 5.33 -5.67
C ASN A 43 9.07 4.82 -6.62
N SER A 44 8.19 3.93 -6.15
CA SER A 44 7.17 3.32 -6.99
C SER A 44 6.05 2.65 -6.18
N GLY A 45 4.97 2.30 -6.85
CA GLY A 45 3.88 1.54 -6.23
C GLY A 45 4.29 0.13 -5.77
N THR A 46 5.12 -0.56 -6.54
CA THR A 46 5.58 -1.91 -6.14
C THR A 46 6.44 -1.83 -4.88
N GLU A 47 7.26 -0.80 -4.71
CA GLU A 47 8.03 -0.59 -3.47
C GLU A 47 7.11 -0.22 -2.29
N ALA A 48 6.06 0.56 -2.51
CA ALA A 48 5.07 0.88 -1.48
C ALA A 48 4.37 -0.38 -0.96
N ASN A 49 4.00 -1.29 -1.86
CA ASN A 49 3.42 -2.58 -1.49
C ASN A 49 4.43 -3.51 -0.82
N GLU A 50 5.70 -3.55 -1.25
CA GLU A 50 6.74 -4.29 -0.52
C GLU A 50 6.91 -3.79 0.92
N ALA A 51 6.85 -2.48 1.13
CA ALA A 51 6.87 -1.92 2.48
C ALA A 51 5.63 -2.30 3.28
N ALA A 52 4.42 -2.16 2.72
CA ALA A 52 3.18 -2.54 3.39
C ALA A 52 3.20 -4.01 3.83
N LEU A 53 3.62 -4.93 2.95
CA LEU A 53 3.73 -6.36 3.26
C LEU A 53 4.75 -6.62 4.37
N LYS A 54 5.91 -5.95 4.34
CA LYS A 54 6.94 -6.08 5.38
C LYS A 54 6.46 -5.51 6.73
N PHE A 55 5.79 -4.36 6.72
CA PHE A 55 5.32 -3.71 7.94
C PHE A 55 4.24 -4.54 8.62
N ALA A 56 3.27 -5.06 7.86
CA ALA A 56 2.24 -5.92 8.42
C ALA A 56 2.80 -7.22 9.01
N ARG A 57 3.73 -7.88 8.32
CA ARG A 57 4.40 -9.08 8.86
C ARG A 57 5.20 -8.79 10.12
N HIS A 58 5.90 -7.66 10.16
CA HIS A 58 6.68 -7.24 11.31
C HIS A 58 5.79 -6.95 12.53
N ALA A 59 4.74 -6.14 12.35
CA ALA A 59 3.83 -5.74 13.41
C ALA A 59 3.04 -6.92 13.99
N THR A 60 2.60 -7.84 13.13
CA THR A 60 1.80 -9.00 13.57
C THR A 60 2.65 -10.20 14.02
N GLY A 61 3.90 -10.30 13.57
CA GLY A 61 4.74 -11.50 13.72
C GLY A 61 4.26 -12.70 12.92
N ARG A 62 3.33 -12.49 11.97
CA ARG A 62 2.67 -13.53 11.17
C ARG A 62 3.17 -13.51 9.73
N GLU A 63 2.93 -14.58 8.97
CA GLU A 63 3.46 -14.72 7.60
C GLU A 63 2.39 -14.68 6.51
N LYS A 64 1.18 -15.18 6.78
CA LYS A 64 0.15 -15.36 5.75
C LYS A 64 -0.37 -14.01 5.24
N ILE A 65 -0.45 -13.86 3.93
CA ILE A 65 -1.04 -12.73 3.23
C ILE A 65 -2.21 -13.25 2.41
N VAL A 66 -3.39 -12.67 2.58
CA VAL A 66 -4.54 -12.91 1.73
C VAL A 66 -4.56 -11.83 0.64
N ALA A 67 -4.65 -12.25 -0.61
CA ALA A 67 -4.80 -11.38 -1.77
C ALA A 67 -6.01 -11.82 -2.59
N THR A 68 -6.44 -11.01 -3.56
CA THR A 68 -7.67 -11.28 -4.32
C THR A 68 -7.40 -11.70 -5.75
N THR A 69 -8.28 -12.56 -6.29
CA THR A 69 -8.21 -12.93 -7.71
C THR A 69 -8.35 -11.69 -8.59
N GLN A 70 -7.68 -11.69 -9.74
CA GLN A 70 -7.62 -10.57 -10.69
C GLN A 70 -6.84 -9.31 -10.22
N GLY A 71 -6.42 -9.24 -8.95
CA GLY A 71 -5.66 -8.10 -8.40
C GLY A 71 -4.26 -7.91 -8.98
N PHE A 72 -3.76 -6.66 -8.91
CA PHE A 72 -2.42 -6.27 -9.36
C PHE A 72 -1.73 -5.33 -8.36
N HIS A 73 -0.68 -5.84 -7.71
CA HIS A 73 0.04 -5.11 -6.65
C HIS A 73 1.50 -4.79 -7.01
N GLY A 74 1.94 -5.14 -8.22
CA GLY A 74 3.29 -4.84 -8.69
C GLY A 74 4.06 -6.06 -9.19
N ARG A 75 5.37 -5.90 -9.34
CA ARG A 75 6.22 -6.89 -10.03
C ARG A 75 7.59 -7.14 -9.39
N THR A 76 7.90 -6.51 -8.25
CA THR A 76 8.99 -6.97 -7.38
C THR A 76 8.59 -8.28 -6.70
N MET A 77 9.54 -9.12 -6.28
CA MET A 77 9.24 -10.53 -5.93
C MET A 77 8.16 -10.71 -4.84
N GLY A 78 8.05 -9.81 -3.86
CA GLY A 78 7.01 -9.86 -2.83
C GLY A 78 5.66 -9.39 -3.36
N ALA A 79 5.62 -8.20 -3.95
CA ALA A 79 4.40 -7.64 -4.57
C ALA A 79 3.86 -8.48 -5.75
N LEU A 80 4.75 -9.17 -6.45
CA LEU A 80 4.41 -10.11 -7.52
C LEU A 80 3.76 -11.38 -6.96
N ALA A 81 4.13 -11.82 -5.76
CA ALA A 81 3.51 -12.96 -5.10
C ALA A 81 2.01 -12.71 -4.87
N THR A 82 1.65 -11.47 -4.51
CA THR A 82 0.27 -11.00 -4.29
C THR A 82 -0.46 -10.55 -5.57
N THR A 83 0.22 -10.39 -6.70
CA THR A 83 -0.43 -10.13 -8.00
C THR A 83 -1.02 -11.42 -8.56
N TRP A 84 -2.27 -11.45 -9.03
CA TRP A 84 -2.94 -12.72 -9.38
C TRP A 84 -2.43 -13.36 -10.69
N LYS A 85 -2.38 -12.59 -11.78
CA LYS A 85 -2.23 -13.13 -13.15
C LYS A 85 -0.93 -13.95 -13.30
N GLY A 86 -1.06 -15.27 -13.48
CA GLY A 86 0.08 -16.20 -13.58
C GLY A 86 1.09 -15.86 -14.68
N LYS A 87 0.65 -15.22 -15.78
CA LYS A 87 1.55 -14.74 -16.84
C LYS A 87 2.64 -13.76 -16.34
N TYR A 88 2.40 -13.07 -15.23
CA TYR A 88 3.40 -12.18 -14.62
C TYR A 88 4.39 -12.92 -13.73
N LYS A 89 4.03 -14.12 -13.24
CA LYS A 89 4.85 -14.96 -12.35
C LYS A 89 5.73 -15.95 -13.12
N GLN A 90 5.30 -16.35 -14.32
CA GLN A 90 5.98 -17.34 -15.16
C GLN A 90 7.46 -16.99 -15.37
N GLY A 91 8.35 -17.88 -14.94
CA GLY A 91 9.80 -17.72 -15.07
C GLY A 91 10.51 -17.07 -13.87
N PHE A 92 9.77 -16.60 -12.87
CA PHE A 92 10.32 -16.00 -11.65
C PHE A 92 10.07 -16.82 -10.39
N GLU A 93 9.31 -17.92 -10.49
CA GLU A 93 8.97 -18.79 -9.36
C GLU A 93 10.18 -19.59 -8.85
N PRO A 94 10.25 -19.89 -7.54
CA PRO A 94 9.28 -19.53 -6.49
C PRO A 94 9.35 -18.07 -6.06
N LEU A 95 8.19 -17.47 -5.77
CA LEU A 95 8.06 -16.11 -5.23
C LEU A 95 8.02 -16.13 -3.70
N ALA A 96 7.84 -14.97 -3.06
CA ALA A 96 7.61 -14.90 -1.62
C ALA A 96 6.41 -15.80 -1.24
N GLY A 97 6.64 -16.73 -0.31
CA GLY A 97 5.63 -17.69 0.14
C GLY A 97 4.59 -17.08 1.09
N GLY A 98 3.59 -17.89 1.44
CA GLY A 98 2.54 -17.52 2.39
C GLY A 98 1.46 -16.62 1.79
N VAL A 99 1.19 -16.71 0.48
CA VAL A 99 0.12 -15.96 -0.17
C VAL A 99 -1.03 -16.89 -0.53
N GLU A 100 -2.23 -16.55 -0.07
CA GLU A 100 -3.49 -17.21 -0.44
C GLU A 100 -4.34 -16.25 -1.27
N PHE A 101 -4.99 -16.77 -2.33
CA PHE A 101 -5.88 -15.98 -3.18
C PHE A 101 -7.33 -16.37 -2.95
N VAL A 102 -8.17 -15.37 -2.66
CA VAL A 102 -9.64 -15.51 -2.56
C VAL A 102 -10.33 -14.75 -3.68
N GLU A 103 -11.59 -15.07 -3.95
CA GLU A 103 -12.36 -14.37 -4.99
C GLU A 103 -12.65 -12.91 -4.58
N TYR A 104 -12.39 -11.97 -5.50
CA TYR A 104 -12.68 -10.56 -5.27
C TYR A 104 -14.18 -10.32 -5.22
N GLY A 105 -14.67 -9.73 -4.13
CA GLY A 105 -16.11 -9.51 -3.90
C GLY A 105 -16.81 -10.64 -3.13
N ASP A 106 -16.11 -11.73 -2.79
CA ASP A 106 -16.68 -12.82 -1.99
C ASP A 106 -16.41 -12.60 -0.48
N GLU A 107 -17.45 -12.18 0.22
CA GLU A 107 -17.41 -11.89 1.65
C GLU A 107 -17.15 -13.13 2.51
N GLU A 108 -17.70 -14.29 2.14
CA GLU A 108 -17.53 -15.53 2.89
C GLU A 108 -16.11 -16.05 2.73
N ALA A 109 -15.58 -16.06 1.50
CA ALA A 109 -14.22 -16.51 1.23
C ALA A 109 -13.17 -15.67 1.98
N ILE A 110 -13.39 -14.34 2.12
CA ILE A 110 -12.53 -13.48 2.94
C ILE A 110 -12.60 -13.88 4.41
N ARG A 111 -13.80 -14.06 4.97
CA ARG A 111 -13.96 -14.43 6.39
C ARG A 111 -13.36 -15.79 6.72
N GLU A 112 -13.45 -16.75 5.80
CA GLU A 112 -12.82 -18.06 5.96
C GLU A 112 -11.29 -18.01 5.85
N ALA A 113 -10.74 -17.17 4.96
CA ALA A 113 -9.31 -17.10 4.73
C ALA A 113 -8.55 -16.27 5.77
N VAL A 114 -9.21 -15.31 6.43
CA VAL A 114 -8.58 -14.43 7.43
C VAL A 114 -8.68 -15.08 8.81
N GLY A 115 -7.53 -15.37 9.44
CA GLY A 115 -7.47 -16.02 10.75
C GLY A 115 -6.19 -15.70 11.52
N ASP A 116 -5.91 -16.47 12.56
CA ASP A 116 -4.84 -16.20 13.53
C ASP A 116 -3.42 -16.19 12.94
N GLU A 117 -3.21 -16.84 11.79
CA GLU A 117 -1.92 -16.85 11.08
C GLU A 117 -1.80 -15.72 10.05
N THR A 118 -2.86 -14.95 9.82
CA THR A 118 -2.91 -13.89 8.80
C THR A 118 -2.23 -12.62 9.30
N ALA A 119 -1.19 -12.20 8.59
CA ALA A 119 -0.53 -10.92 8.78
C ALA A 119 -1.30 -9.78 8.13
N ALA A 120 -1.80 -9.99 6.91
CA ALA A 120 -2.55 -8.96 6.20
C ALA A 120 -3.50 -9.50 5.13
N VAL A 121 -4.50 -8.68 4.81
CA VAL A 121 -5.24 -8.74 3.53
C VAL A 121 -4.79 -7.55 2.68
N ILE A 122 -4.41 -7.80 1.42
CA ILE A 122 -4.10 -6.75 0.44
C ILE A 122 -5.10 -6.78 -0.72
N LEU A 123 -5.68 -5.63 -1.02
CA LEU A 123 -6.67 -5.47 -2.09
C LEU A 123 -6.76 -4.03 -2.61
N GLU A 124 -7.18 -3.89 -3.86
CA GLU A 124 -7.55 -2.61 -4.46
C GLU A 124 -9.03 -2.31 -4.11
N PRO A 125 -9.44 -1.07 -3.77
CA PRO A 125 -10.87 -0.71 -3.65
C PRO A 125 -11.64 -0.84 -4.98
N LEU A 126 -10.92 -0.70 -6.08
CA LEU A 126 -11.38 -0.93 -7.44
C LEU A 126 -10.21 -1.50 -8.24
N GLN A 127 -10.35 -2.73 -8.72
CA GLN A 127 -9.28 -3.38 -9.48
C GLN A 127 -9.10 -2.73 -10.84
N GLY A 128 -7.94 -2.13 -11.07
CA GLY A 128 -7.61 -1.50 -12.35
C GLY A 128 -7.27 -2.54 -13.42
N GLU A 129 -6.09 -3.14 -13.29
CA GLU A 129 -5.55 -4.13 -14.24
C GLU A 129 -6.36 -5.44 -14.30
N GLY A 130 -7.21 -5.67 -13.30
CA GLY A 130 -8.16 -6.79 -13.24
C GLY A 130 -9.28 -6.67 -14.28
N GLY A 131 -9.65 -5.46 -14.67
CA GLY A 131 -10.76 -5.22 -15.61
C GLY A 131 -11.67 -4.05 -15.27
N ILE A 132 -11.25 -3.12 -14.39
CA ILE A 132 -12.09 -2.06 -13.83
C ILE A 132 -13.28 -2.66 -13.06
N ASN A 133 -12.96 -3.36 -11.96
CA ASN A 133 -13.95 -4.00 -11.10
C ASN A 133 -14.07 -3.24 -9.77
N PRO A 134 -15.09 -2.38 -9.56
CA PRO A 134 -15.33 -1.73 -8.27
C PRO A 134 -15.72 -2.76 -7.21
N ALA A 135 -15.17 -2.65 -5.99
CA ALA A 135 -15.66 -3.46 -4.87
C ALA A 135 -17.08 -3.04 -4.48
N PRO A 136 -17.97 -3.99 -4.13
CA PRO A 136 -19.15 -3.67 -3.34
C PRO A 136 -18.75 -3.07 -1.99
N THR A 137 -19.48 -2.06 -1.50
CA THR A 137 -19.22 -1.46 -0.18
C THR A 137 -19.28 -2.50 0.95
N ALA A 138 -20.29 -3.37 0.93
CA ALA A 138 -20.43 -4.45 1.92
C ALA A 138 -19.21 -5.38 1.94
N TYR A 139 -18.60 -5.64 0.77
CA TYR A 139 -17.39 -6.44 0.68
C TYR A 139 -16.19 -5.80 1.37
N LEU A 140 -15.91 -4.52 1.11
CA LEU A 140 -14.80 -3.83 1.79
C LEU A 140 -15.02 -3.69 3.29
N GLN A 141 -16.27 -3.49 3.72
CA GLN A 141 -16.64 -3.48 5.14
C GLN A 141 -16.43 -4.85 5.78
N SER A 142 -16.81 -5.94 5.10
CA SER A 142 -16.57 -7.32 5.57
C SER A 142 -15.07 -7.63 5.70
N VAL A 143 -14.24 -7.16 4.77
CA VAL A 143 -12.76 -7.27 4.87
C VAL A 143 -12.26 -6.51 6.10
N ARG A 144 -12.77 -5.30 6.34
CA ARG A 144 -12.38 -4.50 7.51
C ARG A 144 -12.75 -5.20 8.82
N GLU A 145 -13.97 -5.73 8.93
CA GLU A 145 -14.42 -6.49 10.11
C GLU A 145 -13.55 -7.72 10.34
N ALA A 146 -13.33 -8.55 9.31
CA ALA A 146 -12.53 -9.77 9.44
C ALA A 146 -11.07 -9.51 9.86
N THR A 147 -10.48 -8.43 9.35
CA THR A 147 -9.10 -8.03 9.71
C THR A 147 -9.03 -7.48 11.13
N GLU A 148 -10.02 -6.69 11.56
CA GLU A 148 -10.10 -6.18 12.93
C GLU A 148 -10.30 -7.31 13.95
N GLU A 149 -11.22 -8.24 13.69
CA GLU A 149 -11.52 -9.38 14.57
C GLU A 149 -10.30 -10.28 14.82
N THR A 150 -9.43 -10.43 13.83
CA THR A 150 -8.26 -11.33 13.87
C THR A 150 -6.95 -10.62 14.21
N GLY A 151 -6.94 -9.29 14.24
CA GLY A 151 -5.73 -8.49 14.37
C GLY A 151 -4.80 -8.58 13.14
N ALA A 152 -5.34 -8.91 11.97
CA ALA A 152 -4.61 -8.82 10.70
C ALA A 152 -4.67 -7.38 10.16
N ALA A 153 -3.65 -6.96 9.41
CA ALA A 153 -3.67 -5.64 8.78
C ALA A 153 -4.54 -5.62 7.51
N MET A 154 -5.38 -4.60 7.36
CA MET A 154 -6.01 -4.28 6.07
C MET A 154 -5.12 -3.32 5.28
N ILE A 155 -4.57 -3.79 4.15
CA ILE A 155 -3.79 -3.00 3.20
C ILE A 155 -4.66 -2.64 2.01
N LEU A 156 -5.02 -1.35 1.87
CA LEU A 156 -5.67 -0.84 0.67
C LEU A 156 -4.64 -0.30 -0.33
N ASP A 157 -4.55 -0.98 -1.47
CA ASP A 157 -3.76 -0.54 -2.61
C ASP A 157 -4.50 0.54 -3.39
N GLU A 158 -4.21 1.80 -3.05
CA GLU A 158 -4.77 2.99 -3.67
C GLU A 158 -3.78 3.63 -4.67
N ILE A 159 -2.80 2.86 -5.15
CA ILE A 159 -1.80 3.35 -6.12
C ILE A 159 -2.47 3.83 -7.41
N GLN A 160 -3.58 3.20 -7.81
CA GLN A 160 -4.32 3.57 -9.02
C GLN A 160 -5.59 4.38 -8.74
N THR A 161 -6.28 4.09 -7.65
CA THR A 161 -7.60 4.67 -7.31
C THR A 161 -7.49 5.97 -6.51
N GLY A 162 -6.41 6.17 -5.77
CA GLY A 162 -6.23 7.34 -4.92
C GLY A 162 -5.95 8.61 -5.69
N LEU A 163 -5.73 9.68 -4.93
CA LEU A 163 -5.41 11.02 -5.39
C LEU A 163 -6.45 11.59 -6.37
N GLY A 164 -7.73 11.40 -6.05
CA GLY A 164 -8.83 12.02 -6.80
C GLY A 164 -9.33 11.21 -7.99
N ARG A 165 -8.71 10.07 -8.36
CA ARG A 165 -9.04 9.35 -9.59
C ARG A 165 -10.50 8.88 -9.63
N THR A 166 -11.06 8.47 -8.50
CA THR A 166 -12.42 7.95 -8.36
C THR A 166 -13.46 9.02 -7.97
N GLY A 167 -13.05 10.28 -7.80
CA GLY A 167 -13.93 11.39 -7.39
C GLY A 167 -13.85 11.78 -5.92
N SER A 168 -13.18 10.98 -5.09
CA SER A 168 -12.76 11.29 -3.72
C SER A 168 -11.23 11.28 -3.62
N LEU A 169 -10.65 11.79 -2.53
CA LEU A 169 -9.19 11.78 -2.39
C LEU A 169 -8.67 10.34 -2.33
N TRP A 170 -9.30 9.51 -1.51
CA TRP A 170 -9.11 8.06 -1.46
C TRP A 170 -10.42 7.36 -1.79
N ALA A 171 -10.38 6.27 -2.57
CA ALA A 171 -11.59 5.49 -2.86
C ALA A 171 -12.19 4.88 -1.58
N ALA A 172 -11.36 4.57 -0.57
CA ALA A 172 -11.78 4.10 0.74
C ALA A 172 -12.85 4.99 1.41
N GLU A 173 -12.79 6.32 1.21
CA GLU A 173 -13.76 7.28 1.76
C GLU A 173 -15.20 7.00 1.31
N THR A 174 -15.38 6.50 0.09
CA THR A 174 -16.71 6.20 -0.46
C THR A 174 -17.33 4.92 0.07
N HIS A 175 -16.55 4.12 0.80
CA HIS A 175 -16.97 2.85 1.39
C HIS A 175 -17.09 2.91 2.92
N ASP A 176 -16.84 4.07 3.53
CA ASP A 176 -16.78 4.26 4.98
C ASP A 176 -15.81 3.28 5.67
N VAL A 177 -14.68 2.99 5.02
CA VAL A 177 -13.65 2.08 5.53
C VAL A 177 -12.34 2.84 5.75
N VAL A 178 -11.71 2.60 6.89
CA VAL A 178 -10.36 3.09 7.18
C VAL A 178 -9.39 1.89 7.28
N PRO A 179 -8.40 1.76 6.38
CA PRO A 179 -7.46 0.64 6.41
C PRO A 179 -6.47 0.77 7.58
N ASP A 180 -5.61 -0.23 7.76
CA ASP A 180 -4.42 -0.12 8.63
C ASP A 180 -3.22 0.43 7.86
N VAL A 181 -3.17 0.14 6.56
CA VAL A 181 -2.13 0.59 5.64
C VAL A 181 -2.77 1.03 4.33
N LEU A 182 -2.37 2.19 3.83
CA LEU A 182 -2.73 2.69 2.50
C LEU A 182 -1.46 2.85 1.67
N THR A 183 -1.43 2.30 0.45
CA THR A 183 -0.33 2.53 -0.49
C THR A 183 -0.75 3.44 -1.62
N THR A 184 0.13 4.37 -2.00
CA THR A 184 -0.11 5.32 -3.09
C THR A 184 1.16 5.58 -3.90
N ALA A 185 1.04 5.87 -5.19
CA ALA A 185 2.14 6.25 -6.08
C ALA A 185 1.53 6.96 -7.30
N LYS A 186 1.99 6.66 -8.53
CA LYS A 186 1.42 7.13 -9.81
C LYS A 186 1.06 8.62 -9.80
N GLY A 187 -0.19 8.96 -9.50
CA GLY A 187 -0.68 10.34 -9.40
C GLY A 187 0.14 11.21 -8.44
N LEU A 188 0.77 10.61 -7.42
CA LEU A 188 1.53 11.31 -6.38
C LEU A 188 2.65 12.15 -6.96
N GLY A 189 3.43 11.58 -7.88
CA GLY A 189 4.52 12.28 -8.53
C GLY A 189 4.13 12.96 -9.84
N SER A 190 2.89 12.75 -10.31
CA SER A 190 2.37 13.28 -11.58
C SER A 190 3.38 13.18 -12.76
N GLY A 191 4.12 12.06 -12.81
CA GLY A 191 5.16 11.79 -13.81
C GLY A 191 6.57 11.56 -13.25
N LEU A 192 6.85 12.02 -12.04
CA LEU A 192 8.10 11.69 -11.32
C LEU A 192 7.96 10.38 -10.51
N PRO A 193 9.04 9.61 -10.35
CA PRO A 193 9.02 8.35 -9.61
C PRO A 193 8.92 8.61 -8.10
N ILE A 194 7.77 8.30 -7.52
CA ILE A 194 7.54 8.35 -6.08
C ILE A 194 6.40 7.39 -5.72
N GLY A 195 6.50 6.80 -4.54
CA GLY A 195 5.43 6.09 -3.86
C GLY A 195 5.44 6.43 -2.38
N ALA A 196 4.35 6.10 -1.70
CA ALA A 196 4.22 6.24 -0.26
C ALA A 196 3.40 5.08 0.31
N THR A 197 3.76 4.69 1.53
CA THR A 197 3.01 3.77 2.37
C THR A 197 2.64 4.54 3.63
N LEU A 198 1.35 4.74 3.84
CA LEU A 198 0.80 5.35 5.04
C LEU A 198 0.28 4.22 5.93
N CYS A 199 0.48 4.32 7.24
CA CYS A 199 0.01 3.29 8.18
C CYS A 199 -0.40 3.88 9.53
N ARG A 200 -1.18 3.11 10.29
CA ARG A 200 -1.53 3.43 11.68
C ARG A 200 -0.35 3.21 12.62
N ASP A 201 -0.42 3.81 13.80
CA ASP A 201 0.60 3.70 14.85
C ASP A 201 0.97 2.25 15.16
N TRP A 202 0.01 1.34 15.31
CA TRP A 202 0.28 -0.06 15.67
C TRP A 202 1.10 -0.82 14.62
N ILE A 203 1.06 -0.39 13.35
CA ILE A 203 1.90 -0.94 12.28
C ILE A 203 3.31 -0.35 12.32
N ALA A 204 3.42 0.93 12.70
CA ALA A 204 4.68 1.66 12.78
C ALA A 204 5.42 1.41 14.11
N GLU A 205 4.72 0.95 15.15
CA GLU A 205 5.30 0.64 16.45
C GLU A 205 6.39 -0.43 16.31
N ASP A 206 7.53 -0.20 16.94
CA ASP A 206 8.74 -1.03 16.83
C ASP A 206 9.19 -1.30 15.38
N ALA A 207 8.98 -0.35 14.47
CA ALA A 207 9.25 -0.48 13.02
C ALA A 207 10.50 -1.31 12.68
N GLY A 208 10.31 -2.31 11.83
CA GLY A 208 11.39 -3.16 11.33
C GLY A 208 12.44 -2.39 10.51
N ASN A 209 13.60 -2.99 10.29
CA ASN A 209 14.69 -2.38 9.52
C ASN A 209 14.37 -2.35 8.01
N HIS A 210 13.69 -1.29 7.56
CA HIS A 210 13.36 -1.01 6.17
C HIS A 210 14.01 0.31 5.73
N GLY A 211 14.60 0.34 4.54
CA GLY A 211 15.17 1.57 3.99
C GLY A 211 15.24 1.56 2.47
N SER A 212 15.39 2.75 1.88
CA SER A 212 15.59 2.95 0.45
C SER A 212 16.49 4.17 0.21
N THR A 213 17.44 4.06 -0.72
CA THR A 213 18.47 5.09 -0.97
C THR A 213 17.91 6.43 -1.43
N PHE A 214 16.81 6.38 -2.20
CA PHE A 214 16.18 7.55 -2.82
C PHE A 214 14.86 7.96 -2.14
N SER A 215 14.53 7.34 -1.00
CA SER A 215 13.32 7.62 -0.22
C SER A 215 13.18 9.12 0.07
N GLY A 216 12.13 9.72 -0.49
CA GLY A 216 11.83 11.15 -0.36
C GLY A 216 13.00 12.05 -0.78
N GLY A 217 13.60 11.78 -1.93
CA GLY A 217 14.60 12.67 -2.52
C GLY A 217 14.05 14.11 -2.66
N PRO A 218 14.91 15.14 -2.55
CA PRO A 218 14.46 16.54 -2.55
C PRO A 218 13.53 16.90 -3.71
N VAL A 219 13.93 16.56 -4.94
CA VAL A 219 13.22 16.96 -6.16
C VAL A 219 11.84 16.31 -6.28
N VAL A 220 11.72 15.03 -5.94
CA VAL A 220 10.45 14.31 -6.00
C VAL A 220 9.50 14.69 -4.85
N SER A 221 10.05 15.25 -3.77
CA SER A 221 9.25 15.72 -2.64
C SER A 221 8.69 17.14 -2.82
N ALA A 222 9.22 17.91 -3.79
CA ALA A 222 8.93 19.32 -3.99
C ALA A 222 7.93 19.61 -5.12
#